data_AF-A0A453L9U3-F1
#
_entry.id   AF-A0A453L9U3-F1
#
_cell.length_a   1.000
_cell.length_b   1.000
_cell.length_c   1.000
_cell.angle_alpha   90.00
_cell.angle_beta   90.00
_cell.angle_gamma   90.00
#
_symmetry.space_group_name_H-M   'P 1'
#
loop_
_entity.id
_entity.type
_entity.pdbx_description
1 polymer ?
#
loop_
_entity_poly.entity_id
_entity_poly.type
_entity_poly.pdbx_seq_one_letter_code
_entity_poly.pdbx_strand_id
1 'polypeptide(L)'
;MTSVTEGLRSAAALGATLLGDGEENVGQFLYLESMEYHMWNTYDVHFYASFALLSLFPELELSLQRDFARAVLLHDPRPMRTLSGRTVPRKVLGSVPHDVGLNDPWFELNAYMLHDPSRWKDLNPKFVLQVYRAVVATGNVAFARAAWPAVYLAMAYMDQFDRDRDGMVENEGRPDQTYDLWSVSGVSAYTGGIWVAALQAAAAMARVVGDGDAECHFRARYRMARRVYDEELWNGAYFSYDNSGGKTSSSIMADQLAGQWYARACGLEPVVEEDKARSALGTVLDYNVMRVKGGTVGAVNGMRPDGAVDMSSTQSKEI
;
A
#
# COMPACT_ATOMS: atom_id res chain seq x y z
N MET A 1 -6.24 10.58 -38.52
CA MET A 1 -4.86 10.26 -38.12
C MET A 1 -4.65 10.86 -36.74
N THR A 2 -5.12 10.18 -35.69
CA THR A 2 -4.59 10.36 -34.34
C THR A 2 -3.08 10.11 -34.44
N SER A 3 -2.25 11.06 -34.03
CA SER A 3 -0.83 10.98 -34.32
C SER A 3 -0.20 9.82 -33.54
N VAL A 4 0.86 9.21 -34.07
CA VAL A 4 1.61 8.15 -33.35
C VAL A 4 2.01 8.60 -31.93
N THR A 5 2.24 9.90 -31.76
CA THR A 5 2.48 10.56 -30.47
C THR A 5 1.29 10.54 -29.50
N GLU A 6 0.04 10.65 -29.96
CA GLU A 6 -1.15 10.48 -29.11
C GLU A 6 -1.31 9.01 -28.66
N GLY A 7 -1.02 8.05 -29.55
CA GLY A 7 -1.02 6.61 -29.22
C GLY A 7 0.03 6.24 -28.19
N LEU A 8 1.25 6.79 -28.30
CA LEU A 8 2.34 6.59 -27.33
C LEU A 8 2.03 7.19 -25.96
N ARG A 9 1.40 8.38 -25.91
CA ARG A 9 0.99 9.02 -24.65
C ARG A 9 -0.14 8.27 -23.94
N SER A 10 -1.01 7.59 -24.70
CA SER A 10 -2.09 6.76 -24.14
C SER A 10 -1.58 5.48 -23.46
N ALA A 11 -0.37 5.03 -23.77
CA ALA A 11 0.19 3.76 -23.28
C ALA A 11 1.17 3.93 -22.11
N ALA A 12 1.42 5.16 -21.67
CA ALA A 12 2.45 5.49 -20.70
C ALA A 12 1.83 6.09 -19.42
N ALA A 13 2.48 5.84 -18.28
CA ALA A 13 2.08 6.36 -16.97
C ALA A 13 2.48 7.84 -16.80
N LEU A 14 2.14 8.68 -17.78
CA LEU A 14 2.46 10.11 -17.78
C LEU A 14 1.31 10.91 -17.13
N GLY A 15 1.48 11.19 -15.85
CA GLY A 15 0.55 11.91 -14.98
C GLY A 15 0.25 13.33 -15.42
N ALA A 16 1.11 13.96 -16.22
CA ALA A 16 0.86 15.27 -16.81
C ALA A 16 -0.44 15.33 -17.64
N THR A 17 -0.93 14.18 -18.12
CA THR A 17 -2.23 14.08 -18.81
C THR A 17 -3.45 14.17 -17.89
N LEU A 18 -3.24 14.20 -16.57
CA LEU A 18 -4.27 14.40 -15.55
C LEU A 18 -4.30 15.83 -14.99
N LEU A 19 -3.40 16.71 -15.47
CA LEU A 19 -3.43 18.12 -15.10
C LEU A 19 -4.68 18.79 -15.69
N GLY A 20 -5.39 19.54 -14.85
CA GLY A 20 -6.45 20.45 -15.27
C GLY A 20 -5.91 21.75 -15.88
N ASP A 21 -6.81 22.51 -16.49
CA ASP A 21 -6.48 23.82 -17.06
C ASP A 21 -5.92 24.76 -15.99
N GLY A 22 -4.70 25.27 -16.23
CA GLY A 22 -4.03 26.21 -15.33
C GLY A 22 -3.22 25.57 -14.20
N GLU A 23 -3.20 24.24 -14.07
CA GLU A 23 -2.26 23.56 -13.16
C GLU A 23 -0.84 23.59 -13.74
N GLU A 24 0.15 23.85 -12.89
CA GLU A 24 1.56 23.87 -13.28
C GLU A 24 2.06 22.45 -13.56
N ASN A 25 2.78 22.27 -14.68
CA ASN A 25 3.49 21.04 -14.97
C ASN A 25 4.95 21.17 -14.50
N VAL A 26 5.23 20.63 -13.31
CA VAL A 26 6.59 20.62 -12.71
C VAL A 26 7.50 19.53 -13.27
N GLY A 27 7.04 18.77 -14.28
CA GLY A 27 7.76 17.62 -14.85
C GLY A 27 7.56 16.33 -14.08
N GLN A 28 8.21 15.25 -14.54
CA GLN A 28 8.21 13.96 -13.84
C GLN A 28 9.43 13.81 -12.92
N PHE A 29 9.29 12.94 -11.92
CA PHE A 29 10.33 12.68 -10.92
C PHE A 29 10.61 11.18 -10.79
N LEU A 30 11.90 10.82 -10.74
CA LEU A 30 12.37 9.45 -10.54
C LEU A 30 13.39 9.44 -9.41
N TYR A 31 13.25 8.48 -8.50
CA TYR A 31 14.31 8.10 -7.57
C TYR A 31 14.36 6.57 -7.45
N LEU A 32 15.55 6.03 -7.17
CA LEU A 32 15.74 4.60 -7.03
C LEU A 32 15.29 4.13 -5.66
N GLU A 33 14.75 2.92 -5.59
CA GLU A 33 14.56 2.21 -4.32
C GLU A 33 15.86 2.08 -3.54
N SER A 34 16.92 1.59 -4.19
CA SER A 34 18.28 1.54 -3.65
C SER A 34 19.33 1.34 -4.77
N MET A 35 20.60 1.24 -4.39
CA MET A 35 21.70 0.91 -5.33
C MET A 35 21.72 -0.58 -5.69
N GLU A 36 21.15 -1.44 -4.86
CA GLU A 36 21.05 -2.88 -5.06
C GLU A 36 19.78 -3.24 -5.85
N TYR A 37 18.71 -2.48 -5.67
CA TYR A 37 17.41 -2.66 -6.30
C TYR A 37 17.14 -1.50 -7.26
N HIS A 38 17.57 -1.69 -8.52
CA HIS A 38 17.42 -0.69 -9.57
C HIS A 38 15.97 -0.65 -10.11
N MET A 39 15.05 -0.15 -9.31
CA MET A 39 13.65 0.05 -9.67
C MET A 39 13.27 1.49 -9.34
N TRP A 40 12.61 2.17 -10.28
CA TRP A 40 12.25 3.57 -10.12
C TRP A 40 10.93 3.71 -9.37
N ASN A 41 10.91 4.57 -8.36
CA ASN A 41 9.75 4.89 -7.54
C ASN A 41 9.02 3.64 -7.02
N THR A 42 9.75 2.64 -6.51
CA THR A 42 9.13 1.48 -5.86
C THR A 42 8.12 1.93 -4.82
N TYR A 43 6.87 1.55 -5.03
CA TYR A 43 5.73 2.31 -4.54
C TYR A 43 5.26 1.85 -3.16
N ASP A 44 5.40 0.57 -2.87
CA ASP A 44 5.24 0.03 -1.52
C ASP A 44 6.30 0.57 -0.57
N VAL A 45 7.50 0.90 -1.05
CA VAL A 45 8.57 1.58 -0.29
C VAL A 45 8.34 3.09 -0.23
N HIS A 46 7.86 3.70 -1.33
CA HIS A 46 7.49 5.12 -1.36
C HIS A 46 6.44 5.47 -0.30
N PHE A 47 5.59 4.53 0.10
CA PHE A 47 4.68 4.67 1.24
C PHE A 47 5.35 5.25 2.49
N TYR A 48 6.56 4.81 2.80
CA TYR A 48 7.34 5.30 3.94
C TYR A 48 8.12 6.57 3.61
N ALA A 49 8.73 6.66 2.43
CA ALA A 49 9.58 7.80 2.02
C ALA A 49 8.78 9.07 1.65
N SER A 50 7.54 8.93 1.17
CA SER A 50 6.69 10.00 0.65
C SER A 50 6.40 11.10 1.66
N PHE A 51 6.54 10.84 2.97
CA PHE A 51 6.43 11.89 3.99
C PHE A 51 7.43 13.02 3.76
N ALA A 52 8.67 12.69 3.40
CA ALA A 52 9.71 13.69 3.15
C ALA A 52 9.41 14.47 1.86
N LEU A 53 8.99 13.78 0.79
CA LEU A 53 8.69 14.41 -0.49
C LEU A 53 7.48 15.35 -0.37
N LEU A 54 6.39 14.91 0.25
CA LEU A 54 5.20 15.73 0.48
C LEU A 54 5.49 16.96 1.35
N SER A 55 6.34 16.81 2.38
CA SER A 55 6.63 17.91 3.32
C SER A 55 7.54 18.99 2.73
N LEU A 56 8.44 18.63 1.82
CA LEU A 56 9.47 19.52 1.29
C LEU A 56 9.17 19.99 -0.14
N PHE A 57 8.58 19.11 -0.95
CA PHE A 57 8.33 19.31 -2.38
C PHE A 57 6.93 18.79 -2.77
N PRO A 58 5.85 19.37 -2.23
CA PRO A 58 4.49 18.87 -2.43
C PRO A 58 4.10 18.77 -3.91
N GLU A 59 4.52 19.69 -4.76
CA GLU A 59 4.22 19.61 -6.20
C GLU A 59 4.89 18.41 -6.89
N LEU A 60 6.10 18.02 -6.46
CA LEU A 60 6.77 16.81 -6.96
C LEU A 60 6.05 15.54 -6.48
N GLU A 61 5.61 15.52 -5.21
CA GLU A 61 4.78 14.44 -4.69
C GLU A 61 3.48 14.32 -5.52
N LEU A 62 2.75 15.41 -5.72
CA LEU A 62 1.52 15.40 -6.53
C LEU A 62 1.79 14.95 -7.97
N SER A 63 2.92 15.33 -8.57
CA SER A 63 3.33 14.86 -9.90
C SER A 63 3.53 13.34 -9.92
N LEU A 64 4.30 12.80 -8.96
CA LEU A 64 4.52 11.35 -8.82
C LEU A 64 3.19 10.62 -8.61
N GLN A 65 2.30 11.12 -7.75
CA GLN A 65 1.01 10.49 -7.53
C GLN A 65 0.11 10.51 -8.78
N ARG A 66 0.21 11.54 -9.65
CA ARG A 66 -0.47 11.53 -10.96
C ARG A 66 0.09 10.46 -11.89
N ASP A 67 1.40 10.22 -11.89
CA ASP A 67 2.00 9.14 -12.68
C ASP A 67 1.44 7.78 -12.26
N PHE A 68 1.35 7.51 -10.94
CA PHE A 68 0.75 6.28 -10.42
C PHE A 68 -0.76 6.20 -10.66
N ALA A 69 -1.49 7.30 -10.53
CA ALA A 69 -2.90 7.35 -10.89
C ALA A 69 -3.11 6.99 -12.37
N ARG A 70 -2.23 7.46 -13.26
CA ARG A 70 -2.24 6.99 -14.65
C ARG A 70 -1.89 5.53 -14.78
N ALA A 71 -0.85 5.07 -14.10
CA ALA A 71 -0.43 3.68 -14.17
C ALA A 71 -1.55 2.70 -13.78
N VAL A 72 -2.34 3.00 -12.74
CA VAL A 72 -3.50 2.18 -12.33
C VAL A 72 -4.49 1.96 -13.47
N LEU A 73 -4.70 2.98 -14.31
CA LEU A 73 -5.63 2.96 -15.44
C LEU A 73 -5.08 2.26 -16.69
N LEU A 74 -3.82 1.82 -16.66
CA LEU A 74 -3.18 1.13 -17.79
C LEU A 74 -3.28 -0.40 -17.67
N HIS A 75 -3.35 -1.04 -18.83
CA HIS A 75 -3.17 -2.47 -19.00
C HIS A 75 -2.03 -2.72 -20.00
N ASP A 76 -1.08 -3.57 -19.61
CA ASP A 76 -0.04 -4.08 -20.48
C ASP A 76 -0.05 -5.62 -20.45
N PRO A 77 -0.58 -6.28 -21.50
CA PRO A 77 -0.66 -7.73 -21.56
C PRO A 77 0.66 -8.40 -21.95
N ARG A 78 1.73 -7.63 -22.26
CA ARG A 78 3.02 -8.22 -22.61
C ARG A 78 3.48 -9.14 -21.47
N PRO A 79 4.01 -10.33 -21.79
CA PRO A 79 4.39 -11.30 -20.77
C PRO A 79 5.63 -10.85 -20.00
N MET A 80 5.58 -10.98 -18.68
CA MET A 80 6.70 -10.87 -17.76
C MET A 80 6.91 -12.22 -17.08
N ARG A 81 8.16 -12.65 -16.94
CA ARG A 81 8.52 -13.90 -16.25
C ARG A 81 8.99 -13.59 -14.84
N THR A 82 8.30 -14.14 -13.84
CA THR A 82 8.72 -14.04 -12.44
C THR A 82 9.89 -14.99 -12.15
N LEU A 83 10.64 -14.72 -11.08
CA LEU A 83 11.71 -15.59 -10.59
C LEU A 83 11.18 -16.95 -10.14
N SER A 84 9.91 -17.03 -9.74
CA SER A 84 9.22 -18.30 -9.46
C SER A 84 8.91 -19.12 -10.74
N GLY A 85 9.29 -18.63 -11.93
CA GLY A 85 9.10 -19.31 -13.21
C GLY A 85 7.70 -19.16 -13.82
N ARG A 86 6.83 -18.30 -13.27
CA ARG A 86 5.49 -18.05 -13.82
C ARG A 86 5.56 -16.96 -14.90
N THR A 87 4.70 -17.07 -15.90
CA THR A 87 4.47 -16.00 -16.87
C THR A 87 3.18 -15.28 -16.50
N VAL A 88 3.26 -13.97 -16.29
CA VAL A 88 2.15 -13.10 -15.90
C VAL A 88 2.07 -11.88 -16.82
N PRO A 89 0.92 -11.18 -16.90
CA PRO A 89 0.86 -9.89 -17.59
C PRO A 89 1.80 -8.88 -16.90
N ARG A 90 2.47 -8.02 -17.68
CA ARG A 90 3.33 -6.98 -17.13
C ARG A 90 2.55 -5.99 -16.27
N LYS A 91 1.35 -5.57 -16.67
CA LYS A 91 0.50 -4.66 -15.90
C LYS A 91 -0.98 -4.97 -16.07
N VAL A 92 -1.71 -5.14 -14.97
CA VAL A 92 -3.15 -5.40 -14.97
C VAL A 92 -3.92 -4.12 -14.70
N LEU A 93 -5.01 -3.88 -15.43
CA LEU A 93 -5.89 -2.73 -15.19
C LEU A 93 -6.40 -2.76 -13.74
N GLY A 94 -6.33 -1.63 -13.05
CA GLY A 94 -6.76 -1.49 -11.66
C GLY A 94 -5.74 -1.90 -10.60
N SER A 95 -4.70 -2.65 -10.95
CA SER A 95 -3.57 -2.87 -10.02
C SER A 95 -2.63 -1.68 -10.05
N VAL A 96 -2.13 -1.25 -8.90
CA VAL A 96 -1.00 -0.32 -8.79
C VAL A 96 0.27 -1.08 -9.20
N PRO A 97 1.14 -0.54 -10.07
CA PRO A 97 2.42 -1.19 -10.33
C PRO A 97 3.32 -1.12 -9.09
N HIS A 98 4.20 -2.08 -8.92
CA HIS A 98 5.25 -2.04 -7.91
C HIS A 98 6.18 -0.85 -8.12
N ASP A 99 6.61 -0.62 -9.36
CA ASP A 99 7.55 0.44 -9.73
C ASP A 99 7.20 0.99 -11.12
N VAL A 100 7.73 2.17 -11.45
CA VAL A 100 7.51 2.78 -12.77
C VAL A 100 8.48 2.26 -13.84
N GLY A 101 9.22 1.20 -13.56
CA GLY A 101 10.13 0.55 -14.50
C GLY A 101 11.59 0.69 -14.12
N LEU A 102 12.46 0.27 -15.06
CA LEU A 102 13.92 0.34 -14.96
C LEU A 102 14.53 0.96 -16.22
N ASN A 103 14.31 0.33 -17.38
CA ASN A 103 14.96 0.70 -18.64
C ASN A 103 14.25 1.86 -19.35
N ASP A 104 12.91 1.83 -19.38
CA ASP A 104 12.07 2.86 -20.01
C ASP A 104 10.95 3.25 -19.02
N PRO A 105 11.28 4.10 -18.01
CA PRO A 105 10.35 4.45 -16.96
C PRO A 105 9.05 5.04 -17.52
N TRP A 106 7.93 4.83 -16.82
CA TRP A 106 6.55 5.17 -17.25
C TRP A 106 5.99 4.34 -18.41
N PHE A 107 6.82 3.78 -19.30
CA PHE A 107 6.38 2.99 -20.45
C PHE A 107 6.48 1.47 -20.21
N GLU A 108 7.52 1.02 -19.50
CA GLU A 108 7.71 -0.38 -19.11
C GLU A 108 7.65 -0.51 -17.59
N LEU A 109 6.42 -0.45 -17.06
CA LEU A 109 6.13 -0.60 -15.62
C LEU A 109 6.47 -2.01 -15.12
N ASN A 110 6.61 -2.14 -13.79
CA ASN A 110 6.92 -3.40 -13.11
C ASN A 110 8.22 -4.03 -13.63
N ALA A 111 9.35 -3.40 -13.33
CA ALA A 111 10.66 -4.04 -13.44
C ALA A 111 10.83 -5.13 -12.38
N TYR A 112 10.16 -5.00 -11.23
CA TYR A 112 10.09 -6.04 -10.21
C TYR A 112 9.60 -7.38 -10.76
N MET A 113 10.39 -8.41 -10.52
CA MET A 113 10.18 -9.73 -11.10
C MET A 113 10.29 -10.89 -10.10
N LEU A 114 10.45 -10.63 -8.79
CA LEU A 114 10.48 -11.72 -7.82
C LEU A 114 9.11 -12.39 -7.72
N HIS A 115 8.05 -11.60 -7.55
CA HIS A 115 6.65 -12.03 -7.53
C HIS A 115 5.81 -11.30 -8.57
N ASP A 116 4.52 -11.66 -8.64
CA ASP A 116 3.52 -10.95 -9.42
C ASP A 116 2.93 -9.80 -8.57
N PRO A 117 3.29 -8.53 -8.83
CA PRO A 117 2.84 -7.40 -8.01
C PRO A 117 1.35 -7.12 -8.17
N SER A 118 0.70 -7.60 -9.24
CA SER A 118 -0.76 -7.45 -9.40
C SER A 118 -1.54 -8.24 -8.35
N ARG A 119 -0.89 -9.18 -7.67
CA ARG A 119 -1.48 -9.96 -6.58
C ARG A 119 -1.24 -9.36 -5.20
N TRP A 120 -0.47 -8.27 -5.08
CA TRP A 120 -0.10 -7.72 -3.79
C TRP A 120 -1.27 -7.03 -3.09
N LYS A 121 -1.34 -7.19 -1.76
CA LYS A 121 -2.44 -6.71 -0.92
C LYS A 121 -2.22 -5.31 -0.37
N ASP A 122 -1.00 -4.78 -0.42
CA ASP A 122 -0.66 -3.48 0.16
C ASP A 122 -0.54 -2.36 -0.89
N LEU A 123 -0.10 -2.63 -2.13
CA LEU A 123 0.10 -1.59 -3.16
C LEU A 123 -1.13 -0.71 -3.42
N ASN A 124 -2.29 -1.32 -3.71
CA ASN A 124 -3.53 -0.58 -3.98
C ASN A 124 -3.99 0.23 -2.75
N PRO A 125 -4.09 -0.36 -1.54
CA PRO A 125 -4.43 0.39 -0.34
C PRO A 125 -3.43 1.52 0.00
N LYS A 126 -2.11 1.27 -0.16
CA LYS A 126 -1.06 2.28 0.02
C LYS A 126 -1.20 3.44 -0.97
N PHE A 127 -1.57 3.18 -2.22
CA PHE A 127 -1.86 4.23 -3.21
C PHE A 127 -3.00 5.14 -2.76
N VAL A 128 -4.12 4.54 -2.35
CA VAL A 128 -5.29 5.31 -1.90
C VAL A 128 -4.96 6.17 -0.68
N LEU A 129 -4.21 5.63 0.27
CA LEU A 129 -3.75 6.36 1.45
C LEU A 129 -2.81 7.51 1.10
N GLN A 130 -1.82 7.28 0.22
CA GLN A 130 -0.88 8.30 -0.22
C GLN A 130 -1.57 9.45 -0.97
N VAL A 131 -2.44 9.13 -1.93
CA VAL A 131 -3.23 10.12 -2.67
C VAL A 131 -4.11 10.95 -1.73
N TYR A 132 -4.84 10.29 -0.82
CA TYR A 132 -5.70 11.01 0.12
C TYR A 132 -4.89 11.89 1.08
N ARG A 133 -3.76 11.40 1.60
CA ARG A 133 -2.86 12.21 2.44
C ARG A 133 -2.38 13.45 1.71
N ALA A 134 -2.00 13.32 0.44
CA ALA A 134 -1.57 14.45 -0.38
C ALA A 134 -2.70 15.48 -0.58
N VAL A 135 -3.95 15.03 -0.77
CA VAL A 135 -5.13 15.91 -0.83
C VAL A 135 -5.33 16.65 0.49
N VAL A 136 -5.26 15.95 1.63
CA VAL A 136 -5.42 16.56 2.96
C VAL A 136 -4.33 17.59 3.22
N ALA A 137 -3.08 17.28 2.89
CA ALA A 137 -1.94 18.15 3.15
C ALA A 137 -1.94 19.42 2.28
N THR A 138 -2.41 19.33 1.04
CA THR A 138 -2.36 20.44 0.06
C THR A 138 -3.69 21.18 -0.09
N GLY A 139 -4.81 20.55 0.28
CA GLY A 139 -6.15 21.04 -0.03
C GLY A 139 -6.49 21.00 -1.52
N ASN A 140 -5.70 20.33 -2.35
CA ASN A 140 -5.86 20.35 -3.82
C ASN A 140 -7.03 19.45 -4.28
N VAL A 141 -8.22 20.04 -4.38
CA VAL A 141 -9.44 19.37 -4.86
C VAL A 141 -9.37 19.01 -6.35
N ALA A 142 -8.62 19.77 -7.16
CA ALA A 142 -8.45 19.46 -8.58
C ALA A 142 -7.67 18.16 -8.77
N PHE A 143 -6.54 18.02 -8.05
CA PHE A 143 -5.80 16.77 -7.94
C PHE A 143 -6.68 15.63 -7.43
N ALA A 144 -7.51 15.87 -6.41
CA ALA A 144 -8.42 14.86 -5.89
C ALA A 144 -9.37 14.32 -6.99
N ARG A 145 -10.00 15.22 -7.74
CA ARG A 145 -10.90 14.87 -8.85
C ARG A 145 -10.17 14.12 -9.96
N ALA A 146 -8.95 14.54 -10.29
CA ALA A 146 -8.13 13.92 -11.32
C ALA A 146 -7.70 12.50 -10.96
N ALA A 147 -7.35 12.26 -9.69
CA ALA A 147 -6.93 10.95 -9.20
C ALA A 147 -8.10 10.00 -8.88
N TRP A 148 -9.32 10.53 -8.66
CA TRP A 148 -10.48 9.75 -8.22
C TRP A 148 -10.78 8.49 -9.05
N PRO A 149 -10.79 8.53 -10.40
CA PRO A 149 -11.05 7.31 -11.19
C PRO A 149 -10.04 6.19 -10.90
N ALA A 150 -8.78 6.54 -10.68
CA ALA A 150 -7.73 5.59 -10.33
C ALA A 150 -7.91 5.06 -8.90
N VAL A 151 -8.25 5.94 -7.95
CA VAL A 151 -8.55 5.55 -6.55
C VAL A 151 -9.72 4.57 -6.50
N TYR A 152 -10.84 4.89 -7.16
CA TYR A 152 -12.01 4.03 -7.22
C TYR A 152 -11.66 2.67 -7.83
N LEU A 153 -10.98 2.68 -8.98
CA LEU A 153 -10.62 1.44 -9.68
C LEU A 153 -9.63 0.59 -8.88
N ALA A 154 -8.68 1.21 -8.17
CA ALA A 154 -7.75 0.51 -7.29
C ALA A 154 -8.47 -0.19 -6.14
N MET A 155 -9.47 0.46 -5.53
CA MET A 155 -10.29 -0.16 -4.50
C MET A 155 -11.17 -1.28 -5.06
N ALA A 156 -11.85 -1.06 -6.20
CA ALA A 156 -12.67 -2.07 -6.85
C ALA A 156 -11.84 -3.29 -7.30
N TYR A 157 -10.59 -3.09 -7.71
CA TYR A 157 -9.66 -4.17 -8.01
C TYR A 157 -9.39 -5.03 -6.77
N MET A 158 -9.30 -4.44 -5.58
CA MET A 158 -9.00 -5.19 -4.36
C MET A 158 -10.12 -6.14 -3.93
N ASP A 159 -11.36 -5.92 -4.38
CA ASP A 159 -12.53 -6.73 -4.00
C ASP A 159 -12.40 -8.21 -4.36
N GLN A 160 -11.60 -8.53 -5.36
CA GLN A 160 -11.33 -9.92 -5.75
C GLN A 160 -10.55 -10.71 -4.68
N PHE A 161 -9.97 -10.01 -3.70
CA PHE A 161 -9.19 -10.59 -2.61
C PHE A 161 -9.95 -10.63 -1.29
N ASP A 162 -11.23 -10.26 -1.27
CA ASP A 162 -12.17 -10.50 -0.17
C ASP A 162 -12.99 -11.73 -0.56
N ARG A 163 -12.46 -12.92 -0.23
CA ARG A 163 -12.94 -14.19 -0.80
C ARG A 163 -14.21 -14.67 -0.12
N ASP A 164 -14.39 -14.36 1.16
CA ASP A 164 -15.57 -14.75 1.93
C ASP A 164 -16.63 -13.63 2.04
N ARG A 165 -16.32 -12.43 1.53
CA ARG A 165 -17.20 -11.26 1.45
C ARG A 165 -17.54 -10.67 2.82
N ASP A 166 -16.65 -10.80 3.78
CA ASP A 166 -16.75 -10.17 5.09
C ASP A 166 -16.28 -8.70 5.09
N GLY A 167 -15.74 -8.22 3.97
CA GLY A 167 -15.23 -6.87 3.78
C GLY A 167 -13.72 -6.73 3.97
N MET A 168 -13.01 -7.78 4.38
CA MET A 168 -11.56 -7.82 4.58
C MET A 168 -10.85 -8.51 3.41
N VAL A 169 -9.64 -8.06 3.09
CA VAL A 169 -8.81 -8.73 2.08
C VAL A 169 -7.94 -9.81 2.73
N GLU A 170 -7.79 -10.97 2.09
CA GLU A 170 -6.95 -12.06 2.62
C GLU A 170 -5.67 -12.28 1.82
N ASN A 171 -4.55 -12.38 2.54
CA ASN A 171 -3.28 -12.81 1.99
C ASN A 171 -3.29 -14.30 1.59
N GLU A 172 -2.48 -14.66 0.60
CA GLU A 172 -2.59 -15.95 -0.10
C GLU A 172 -1.61 -17.03 0.36
N GLY A 173 -0.97 -16.89 1.53
CA GLY A 173 0.01 -17.87 2.02
C GLY A 173 1.32 -17.87 1.24
N ARG A 174 1.60 -16.76 0.56
CA ARG A 174 2.83 -16.46 -0.19
C ARG A 174 3.17 -14.98 0.03
N PRO A 175 4.40 -14.54 -0.29
CA PRO A 175 4.69 -13.12 -0.23
C PRO A 175 3.89 -12.37 -1.30
N ASP A 176 2.96 -11.55 -0.85
CA ASP A 176 2.06 -10.74 -1.65
C ASP A 176 1.90 -9.34 -1.04
N GLN A 177 3.01 -8.79 -0.53
CA GLN A 177 3.15 -7.47 0.05
C GLN A 177 4.66 -7.13 0.20
N THR A 178 5.01 -5.91 0.64
CA THR A 178 6.38 -5.36 0.72
C THR A 178 7.43 -6.26 1.40
N TYR A 179 7.06 -7.01 2.44
CA TYR A 179 7.88 -8.09 3.02
C TYR A 179 7.82 -9.31 2.10
N ASP A 180 8.45 -9.17 0.94
CA ASP A 180 8.35 -10.05 -0.22
C ASP A 180 9.07 -11.41 -0.09
N LEU A 181 9.63 -11.71 1.08
CA LEU A 181 10.15 -13.01 1.49
C LEU A 181 9.49 -13.52 2.79
N TRP A 182 8.58 -12.75 3.39
CA TRP A 182 7.85 -13.14 4.60
C TRP A 182 6.39 -13.46 4.25
N SER A 183 6.08 -14.75 4.20
CA SER A 183 4.74 -15.21 3.83
C SER A 183 3.74 -14.96 4.95
N VAL A 184 2.50 -14.69 4.55
CA VAL A 184 1.37 -14.43 5.43
C VAL A 184 0.09 -14.97 4.79
N SER A 185 -0.87 -15.43 5.58
CA SER A 185 -2.08 -16.09 5.09
C SER A 185 -3.33 -15.64 5.83
N GLY A 186 -4.43 -15.46 5.11
CA GLY A 186 -5.68 -15.01 5.73
C GLY A 186 -5.66 -13.51 6.02
N VAL A 187 -6.35 -13.09 7.06
CA VAL A 187 -6.33 -11.71 7.55
C VAL A 187 -4.99 -11.48 8.25
N SER A 188 -4.28 -10.42 7.90
CA SER A 188 -3.00 -10.06 8.54
C SER A 188 -3.05 -8.69 9.21
N ALA A 189 -2.26 -8.50 10.27
CA ALA A 189 -2.21 -7.21 10.98
C ALA A 189 -1.75 -6.07 10.07
N TYR A 190 -0.73 -6.31 9.25
CA TYR A 190 -0.15 -5.30 8.36
C TYR A 190 -1.11 -4.93 7.22
N THR A 191 -1.47 -5.89 6.35
CA THR A 191 -2.30 -5.59 5.17
C THR A 191 -3.73 -5.25 5.55
N GLY A 192 -4.30 -5.92 6.55
CA GLY A 192 -5.66 -5.67 7.02
C GLY A 192 -5.81 -4.27 7.62
N GLY A 193 -4.82 -3.81 8.39
CA GLY A 193 -4.83 -2.47 8.96
C GLY A 193 -4.77 -1.39 7.87
N ILE A 194 -3.89 -1.58 6.88
CA ILE A 194 -3.76 -0.67 5.73
C ILE A 194 -5.06 -0.68 4.91
N TRP A 195 -5.70 -1.84 4.71
CA TRP A 195 -6.97 -1.96 4.01
C TRP A 195 -8.10 -1.20 4.71
N VAL A 196 -8.24 -1.35 6.03
CA VAL A 196 -9.25 -0.61 6.82
C VAL A 196 -9.03 0.90 6.69
N ALA A 197 -7.78 1.36 6.79
CA ALA A 197 -7.46 2.78 6.62
C ALA A 197 -7.76 3.27 5.20
N ALA A 198 -7.44 2.48 4.17
CA ALA A 198 -7.68 2.81 2.77
C ALA A 198 -9.17 2.89 2.42
N LEU A 199 -10.01 2.00 2.96
CA LEU A 199 -11.47 2.09 2.83
C LEU A 199 -12.00 3.41 3.41
N GLN A 200 -11.48 3.83 4.56
CA GLN A 200 -11.84 5.11 5.17
C GLN A 200 -11.38 6.31 4.32
N ALA A 201 -10.14 6.25 3.81
CA ALA A 201 -9.59 7.26 2.93
C ALA A 201 -10.38 7.37 1.61
N ALA A 202 -10.76 6.24 1.01
CA ALA A 202 -11.59 6.21 -0.19
C ALA A 202 -12.98 6.84 0.05
N ALA A 203 -13.62 6.55 1.18
CA ALA A 203 -14.89 7.18 1.56
C ALA A 203 -14.74 8.70 1.74
N ALA A 204 -13.67 9.15 2.39
CA ALA A 204 -13.40 10.57 2.58
C ALA A 204 -13.08 11.27 1.25
N MET A 205 -12.30 10.63 0.38
CA MET A 205 -11.98 11.11 -0.96
C MET A 205 -13.24 11.22 -1.83
N ALA A 206 -14.14 10.23 -1.78
CA ALA A 206 -15.43 10.24 -2.47
C ALA A 206 -16.25 11.49 -2.09
N ARG A 207 -16.27 11.83 -0.79
CA ARG A 207 -16.91 13.06 -0.30
C ARG A 207 -16.28 14.32 -0.89
N VAL A 208 -14.94 14.40 -0.93
CA VAL A 208 -14.21 15.56 -1.49
C VAL A 208 -14.60 15.79 -2.96
N VAL A 209 -14.78 14.73 -3.74
CA VAL A 209 -15.12 14.82 -5.16
C VAL A 209 -16.63 14.87 -5.44
N GLY A 210 -17.47 14.68 -4.43
CA GLY A 210 -18.93 14.73 -4.53
C GLY A 210 -19.60 13.43 -4.97
N ASP A 211 -18.93 12.29 -4.83
CA ASP A 211 -19.45 10.96 -5.16
C ASP A 211 -20.11 10.30 -3.92
N GLY A 212 -21.38 10.62 -3.71
CA GLY A 212 -22.13 10.18 -2.52
C GLY A 212 -22.39 8.68 -2.45
N ASP A 213 -22.56 8.02 -3.60
CA ASP A 213 -22.79 6.58 -3.67
C ASP A 213 -21.52 5.81 -3.29
N ALA A 214 -20.37 6.22 -3.83
CA ALA A 214 -19.08 5.65 -3.46
C ALA A 214 -18.71 5.94 -1.99
N GLU A 215 -19.01 7.15 -1.46
CA GLU A 215 -18.82 7.44 -0.04
C GLU A 215 -19.60 6.43 0.82
N CYS A 216 -20.87 6.21 0.50
CA CYS A 216 -21.72 5.29 1.26
C CYS A 216 -21.18 3.85 1.18
N HIS A 217 -20.82 3.40 -0.02
CA HIS A 217 -20.25 2.08 -0.27
C HIS A 217 -18.97 1.83 0.55
N PHE A 218 -17.96 2.70 0.41
CA PHE A 218 -16.68 2.52 1.10
C PHE A 218 -16.83 2.67 2.62
N ARG A 219 -17.70 3.54 3.10
CA ARG A 219 -17.97 3.67 4.54
C ARG A 219 -18.65 2.43 5.13
N ALA A 220 -19.54 1.78 4.39
CA ALA A 220 -20.15 0.52 4.83
C ALA A 220 -19.09 -0.57 4.96
N ARG A 221 -18.21 -0.71 3.96
CA ARG A 221 -17.13 -1.70 3.96
C ARG A 221 -16.06 -1.43 5.00
N TYR A 222 -15.68 -0.17 5.22
CA TYR A 222 -14.80 0.24 6.31
C TYR A 222 -15.30 -0.31 7.66
N ARG A 223 -16.60 -0.20 7.94
CA ARG A 223 -17.19 -0.70 9.20
C ARG A 223 -17.15 -2.21 9.31
N MET A 224 -17.31 -2.94 8.21
CA MET A 224 -17.23 -4.40 8.17
C MET A 224 -15.78 -4.84 8.39
N ALA A 225 -14.86 -4.36 7.56
CA ALA A 225 -13.43 -4.67 7.63
C ALA A 225 -12.82 -4.34 9.00
N ARG A 226 -13.20 -3.20 9.61
CA ARG A 226 -12.71 -2.82 10.95
C ARG A 226 -13.14 -3.82 12.02
N ARG A 227 -14.34 -4.40 11.93
CA ARG A 227 -14.80 -5.43 12.87
C ARG A 227 -14.01 -6.72 12.70
N VAL A 228 -13.88 -7.19 11.46
CA VAL A 228 -13.08 -8.38 11.13
C VAL A 228 -11.65 -8.23 11.62
N TYR A 229 -11.01 -7.09 11.35
CA TYR A 229 -9.64 -6.82 11.79
C TYR A 229 -9.48 -6.93 13.31
N ASP A 230 -10.44 -6.40 14.07
CA ASP A 230 -10.41 -6.43 15.53
C ASP A 230 -10.68 -7.85 16.07
N GLU A 231 -11.74 -8.51 15.56
CA GLU A 231 -12.20 -9.82 16.04
C GLU A 231 -11.22 -10.96 15.71
N GLU A 232 -10.61 -10.92 14.53
CA GLU A 232 -9.72 -11.99 14.04
C GLU A 232 -8.29 -11.91 14.59
N LEU A 233 -7.80 -10.70 14.90
CA LEU A 233 -6.37 -10.49 15.18
C LEU A 233 -6.06 -10.05 16.60
N TRP A 234 -6.98 -9.37 17.30
CA TRP A 234 -6.70 -8.90 18.65
C TRP A 234 -6.63 -10.06 19.64
N ASN A 235 -5.44 -10.31 20.20
CA ASN A 235 -5.21 -11.44 21.11
C ASN A 235 -5.26 -11.07 22.60
N GLY A 236 -5.64 -9.83 22.93
CA GLY A 236 -5.68 -9.31 24.29
C GLY A 236 -4.48 -8.42 24.68
N ALA A 237 -3.39 -8.44 23.90
CA ALA A 237 -2.22 -7.58 24.15
C ALA A 237 -1.72 -6.86 22.89
N TYR A 238 -1.76 -7.54 21.75
CA TYR A 238 -1.33 -7.02 20.45
C TYR A 238 -2.15 -7.67 19.32
N PHE A 239 -1.88 -7.29 18.07
CA PHE A 239 -2.51 -7.89 16.88
C PHE A 239 -1.62 -9.01 16.36
N SER A 240 -2.16 -10.23 16.31
CA SER A 240 -1.48 -11.40 15.77
C SER A 240 -1.03 -11.14 14.32
N TYR A 241 0.11 -11.69 13.92
CA TYR A 241 0.66 -11.54 12.56
C TYR A 241 -0.36 -11.89 11.49
N ASP A 242 -1.04 -13.05 11.64
CA ASP A 242 -2.20 -13.43 10.83
C ASP A 242 -3.16 -14.35 11.59
N ASN A 243 -4.33 -14.62 10.99
CA ASN A 243 -5.37 -15.49 11.56
C ASN A 243 -5.30 -16.95 11.07
N SER A 244 -4.23 -17.36 10.39
CA SER A 244 -4.14 -18.71 9.79
C SER A 244 -3.98 -19.85 10.78
N GLY A 245 -3.69 -19.55 12.06
CA GLY A 245 -3.38 -20.55 13.09
C GLY A 245 -2.04 -21.28 12.86
N GLY A 246 -1.19 -20.75 11.97
CA GLY A 246 0.15 -21.24 11.68
C GLY A 246 1.13 -21.02 12.84
N LYS A 247 2.34 -21.60 12.69
CA LYS A 247 3.40 -21.59 13.72
C LYS A 247 3.93 -20.19 14.08
N THR A 248 3.69 -19.22 13.20
CA THR A 248 4.16 -17.82 13.28
C THR A 248 2.99 -16.84 13.33
N SER A 249 1.74 -17.31 13.36
CA SER A 249 0.56 -16.44 13.41
C SER A 249 0.54 -15.54 14.64
N SER A 250 1.12 -16.00 15.75
CA SER A 250 1.25 -15.21 16.98
C SER A 250 2.51 -14.35 17.04
N SER A 251 3.34 -14.29 15.99
CA SER A 251 4.51 -13.41 15.95
C SER A 251 4.08 -11.95 16.11
N ILE A 252 4.84 -11.22 16.92
CA ILE A 252 4.73 -9.79 17.14
C ILE A 252 5.47 -9.10 15.99
N MET A 253 4.70 -8.57 15.05
CA MET A 253 5.27 -7.81 13.94
C MET A 253 5.48 -6.35 14.36
N ALA A 254 6.64 -5.78 14.03
CA ALA A 254 6.95 -4.39 14.34
C ALA A 254 5.99 -3.42 13.64
N ASP A 255 5.63 -3.71 12.39
CA ASP A 255 4.75 -2.89 11.55
C ASP A 255 3.27 -3.31 11.62
N GLN A 256 2.86 -4.04 12.67
CA GLN A 256 1.49 -4.57 12.81
C GLN A 256 0.39 -3.48 12.78
N LEU A 257 0.75 -2.23 13.06
CA LEU A 257 -0.17 -1.08 13.09
C LEU A 257 0.12 -0.03 11.99
N ALA A 258 0.71 -0.44 10.85
CA ALA A 258 0.98 0.45 9.71
C ALA A 258 -0.25 1.26 9.27
N GLY A 259 -1.41 0.62 9.17
CA GLY A 259 -2.67 1.30 8.82
C GLY A 259 -3.12 2.33 9.86
N GLN A 260 -2.94 2.03 11.15
CA GLN A 260 -3.26 2.97 12.24
C GLN A 260 -2.32 4.18 12.23
N TRP A 261 -1.04 3.98 11.92
CA TRP A 261 -0.07 5.05 11.73
C TRP A 261 -0.48 5.96 10.56
N TYR A 262 -0.80 5.38 9.41
CA TYR A 262 -1.15 6.15 8.23
C TYR A 262 -2.52 6.84 8.33
N ALA A 263 -3.51 6.19 8.96
CA ALA A 263 -4.80 6.81 9.23
C ALA A 263 -4.63 8.11 10.05
N ARG A 264 -3.75 8.10 11.07
CA ARG A 264 -3.41 9.31 11.84
C ARG A 264 -2.74 10.37 10.96
N ALA A 265 -1.81 9.99 10.09
CA ALA A 265 -1.16 10.91 9.16
C ALA A 265 -2.15 11.58 8.18
N CYS A 266 -3.24 10.90 7.85
CA CYS A 266 -4.32 11.41 7.01
C CYS A 266 -5.40 12.20 7.78
N GLY A 267 -5.32 12.30 9.11
CA GLY A 267 -6.39 12.88 9.93
C GLY A 267 -7.69 12.06 9.92
N LEU A 268 -7.60 10.75 9.69
CA LEU A 268 -8.73 9.82 9.70
C LEU A 268 -8.98 9.28 11.11
N GLU A 269 -10.17 8.71 11.31
CA GLU A 269 -10.51 8.01 12.56
C GLU A 269 -9.56 6.82 12.80
N PRO A 270 -9.23 6.51 14.06
CA PRO A 270 -8.42 5.35 14.40
C PRO A 270 -8.95 4.05 13.79
N VAL A 271 -8.02 3.19 13.34
CA VAL A 271 -8.32 1.83 12.86
C VAL A 271 -8.72 0.95 14.05
N VAL A 272 -8.05 1.13 15.18
CA VAL A 272 -8.28 0.37 16.42
C VAL A 272 -8.47 1.31 17.60
N GLU A 273 -9.05 0.81 18.68
CA GLU A 273 -9.21 1.56 19.93
C GLU A 273 -7.86 2.01 20.50
N GLU A 274 -7.82 3.19 21.12
CA GLU A 274 -6.57 3.81 21.56
C GLU A 274 -5.80 2.94 22.57
N ASP A 275 -6.50 2.29 23.50
CA ASP A 275 -5.89 1.40 24.49
C ASP A 275 -5.25 0.17 23.83
N LYS A 276 -5.89 -0.39 22.80
CA LYS A 276 -5.33 -1.50 22.02
C LYS A 276 -4.09 -1.06 21.25
N ALA A 277 -4.12 0.13 20.63
CA ALA A 277 -2.96 0.70 19.96
C ALA A 277 -1.78 0.91 20.92
N ARG A 278 -2.04 1.48 22.11
CA ARG A 278 -1.01 1.68 23.15
C ARG A 278 -0.43 0.36 23.64
N SER A 279 -1.28 -0.64 23.87
CA SER A 279 -0.85 -1.99 24.28
C SER A 279 0.00 -2.67 23.22
N ALA A 280 -0.42 -2.64 21.95
CA ALA A 280 0.32 -3.23 20.84
C ALA A 280 1.68 -2.54 20.63
N LEU A 281 1.73 -1.20 20.61
CA LEU A 281 2.98 -0.45 20.47
C LEU A 281 3.90 -0.65 21.68
N GLY A 282 3.35 -0.74 22.90
CA GLY A 282 4.11 -1.09 24.09
C GLY A 282 4.71 -2.49 24.01
N THR A 283 3.97 -3.45 23.43
CA THR A 283 4.45 -4.81 23.18
C THR A 283 5.58 -4.81 22.15
N VAL A 284 5.44 -4.08 21.03
CA VAL A 284 6.51 -3.93 20.02
C VAL A 284 7.75 -3.29 20.63
N LEU A 285 7.59 -2.26 21.47
CA LEU A 285 8.72 -1.63 22.15
C LEU A 285 9.43 -2.61 23.08
N ASP A 286 8.71 -3.34 23.94
CA ASP A 286 9.33 -4.33 24.84
C ASP A 286 10.02 -5.46 24.05
N TYR A 287 9.32 -6.08 23.11
CA TYR A 287 9.80 -7.27 22.41
C TYR A 287 10.75 -6.92 21.27
N ASN A 288 10.25 -6.25 20.24
CA ASN A 288 10.98 -6.06 18.99
C ASN A 288 12.16 -5.08 19.13
N VAL A 289 12.12 -4.17 20.11
CA VAL A 289 13.19 -3.18 20.37
C VAL A 289 14.02 -3.56 21.59
N MET A 290 13.44 -3.54 22.80
CA MET A 290 14.23 -3.60 24.03
C MET A 290 14.94 -4.95 24.23
N ARG A 291 14.33 -6.07 23.80
CA ARG A 291 14.97 -7.39 23.86
C ARG A 291 16.02 -7.61 22.77
N VAL A 292 16.15 -6.70 21.81
CA VAL A 292 17.15 -6.76 20.73
C VAL A 292 18.31 -5.80 21.04
N LYS A 293 19.42 -6.35 21.53
CA LYS A 293 20.63 -5.58 21.91
C LYS A 293 20.32 -4.37 22.79
N GLY A 294 19.36 -4.51 23.72
CA GLY A 294 18.97 -3.44 24.64
C GLY A 294 18.32 -2.23 23.97
N GLY A 295 17.72 -2.38 22.78
CA GLY A 295 17.04 -1.31 22.06
C GLY A 295 17.94 -0.35 21.28
N THR A 296 19.21 -0.71 21.05
CA THR A 296 20.21 0.19 20.45
C THR A 296 20.30 0.14 18.94
N VAL A 297 19.57 -0.78 18.30
CA VAL A 297 19.72 -1.07 16.86
C VAL A 297 18.45 -0.90 16.04
N GLY A 298 17.31 -0.56 16.67
CA GLY A 298 15.99 -0.47 16.04
C GLY A 298 15.07 -1.62 16.42
N ALA A 299 13.98 -1.79 15.68
CA ALA A 299 12.96 -2.82 15.92
C ALA A 299 13.15 -4.00 14.97
N VAL A 300 13.39 -5.21 15.47
CA VAL A 300 13.39 -6.40 14.61
C VAL A 300 11.97 -6.65 14.06
N ASN A 301 11.85 -7.01 12.80
CA ASN A 301 10.56 -7.16 12.13
C ASN A 301 9.61 -8.15 12.83
N GLY A 302 10.12 -9.33 13.22
CA GLY A 302 9.31 -10.38 13.85
C GLY A 302 9.92 -10.91 15.15
N MET A 303 9.10 -10.96 16.20
CA MET A 303 9.46 -11.61 17.46
C MET A 303 8.37 -12.57 17.91
N ARG A 304 8.73 -13.75 18.41
CA ARG A 304 7.79 -14.71 18.98
C ARG A 304 7.35 -14.29 20.39
N PRO A 305 6.18 -14.73 20.89
CA PRO A 305 5.69 -14.39 22.23
C PRO A 305 6.61 -14.86 23.37
N ASP A 306 7.46 -15.87 23.10
CA ASP A 306 8.49 -16.37 24.02
C ASP A 306 9.74 -15.45 24.08
N GLY A 307 9.80 -14.39 23.28
CA GLY A 307 10.90 -13.43 23.20
C GLY A 307 12.03 -13.81 22.24
N ALA A 308 11.94 -14.94 21.54
CA ALA A 308 12.89 -15.29 20.49
C ALA A 308 12.57 -14.57 19.18
N VAL A 309 13.60 -14.16 18.42
CA VAL A 309 13.41 -13.61 17.06
C VAL A 309 12.67 -14.63 16.19
N ASP A 310 11.72 -14.16 15.38
CA ASP A 310 11.06 -15.02 14.40
C ASP A 310 12.05 -15.41 13.31
N MET A 311 12.31 -16.72 13.20
CA MET A 311 13.28 -17.27 12.25
C MET A 311 12.67 -17.76 10.94
N SER A 312 11.39 -17.53 10.71
CA SER A 312 10.62 -18.06 9.58
C SER A 312 10.99 -17.47 8.22
N SER A 313 11.55 -16.26 8.19
CA SER A 313 12.05 -15.61 6.99
C SER A 313 13.42 -14.96 7.24
N THR A 314 14.11 -14.51 6.19
CA THR A 314 15.23 -13.55 6.34
C THR A 314 14.71 -12.21 6.82
N GLN A 315 13.62 -11.72 6.23
CA GLN A 315 13.02 -10.43 6.57
C GLN A 315 12.49 -10.37 8.00
N SER A 316 11.98 -11.46 8.55
CA SER A 316 11.50 -11.49 9.94
C SER A 316 12.61 -11.21 10.97
N LYS A 317 13.88 -11.33 10.58
CA LYS A 317 15.07 -11.13 11.44
C LYS A 317 15.74 -9.78 11.21
N GLU A 318 15.31 -9.04 10.18
CA GLU A 318 15.85 -7.75 9.81
C GLU A 318 15.28 -6.64 10.69
N ILE A 319 15.92 -5.47 10.64
CA ILE A 319 15.51 -4.23 11.31
C ILE A 319 15.28 -3.18 10.23
#